data_AF-A0A067DU77-F1
#
_entry.id   AF-A0A067DU77-F1
#
_cell.length_a   1.000
_cell.length_b   1.000
_cell.length_c   1.000
_cell.angle_alpha   90.00
_cell.angle_beta   90.00
_cell.angle_gamma   90.00
#
_symmetry.space_group_name_H-M   'P 1'
#
loop_
_entity.id
_entity.type
_entity.pdbx_description
1 polymer ?
#
loop_
_entity_poly.entity_id
_entity_poly.type
_entity_poly.pdbx_seq_one_letter_code
_entity_poly.pdbx_strand_id
1 'polypeptide(L)'
;WQAIDYARLNHSTVSFFNFDKPETTTSRWTRISLNASKAQKLAIQHWIEVIDPRHRYGHNLNLYYEEWCKRDTEQPFFYWLDIGDGKEVDLKDCPRLRLQQECIKYLGPVYFQ
;
A
#
# COMPACT_ATOMS: atom_id res chain seq x y z
N TRP A 1 13.08 8.75 3.76
CA TRP A 1 12.86 7.44 3.11
C TRP A 1 14.22 6.91 2.69
N GLN A 2 14.66 5.86 3.37
CA GLN A 2 16.05 5.60 3.73
C GLN A 2 16.82 4.92 2.60
N ALA A 3 18.01 5.42 2.26
CA ALA A 3 18.96 4.76 1.36
C ALA A 3 19.28 3.29 1.77
N ILE A 4 19.05 2.97 3.05
CA ILE A 4 19.17 1.63 3.63
C ILE A 4 18.15 0.65 3.02
N ASP A 5 16.90 1.08 2.84
CA ASP A 5 15.86 0.22 2.24
C ASP A 5 16.14 -0.04 0.76
N TYR A 6 16.65 0.98 0.05
CA TYR A 6 17.08 0.86 -1.34
C TYR A 6 18.28 -0.10 -1.50
N ALA A 7 19.30 0.03 -0.64
CA ALA A 7 20.45 -0.87 -0.64
C ALA A 7 20.06 -2.31 -0.33
N ARG A 8 19.14 -2.53 0.63
CA ARG A 8 18.56 -3.86 0.92
C ARG A 8 17.79 -4.43 -0.26
N LEU A 9 17.01 -3.61 -0.96
CA LEU A 9 16.24 -4.05 -2.14
C LEU A 9 17.16 -4.48 -3.28
N ASN A 10 18.21 -3.69 -3.58
CA ASN A 10 19.18 -3.99 -4.64
C ASN A 10 19.98 -5.27 -4.34
N HIS A 11 20.34 -5.50 -3.09
CA HIS A 11 21.04 -6.73 -2.70
C HIS A 11 20.13 -7.98 -2.80
N SER A 12 18.80 -7.82 -2.67
CA SER A 12 17.85 -8.94 -2.71
C SER A 12 17.44 -9.41 -4.11
N THR A 13 17.50 -8.52 -5.11
CA THR A 13 17.04 -8.83 -6.48
C THR A 13 18.19 -9.32 -7.37
N VAL A 14 19.40 -8.77 -7.17
CA VAL A 14 20.57 -9.09 -8.00
C VAL A 14 21.33 -10.33 -7.51
N SER A 15 21.31 -10.62 -6.19
CA SER A 15 22.06 -11.77 -5.64
C SER A 15 21.44 -13.14 -5.91
N PHE A 16 20.18 -13.20 -6.36
CA PHE A 16 19.47 -14.44 -6.61
C PHE A 16 20.07 -15.26 -7.77
N PHE A 17 20.72 -14.61 -8.74
CA PHE A 17 21.29 -15.26 -9.92
C PHE A 17 22.78 -15.61 -9.79
N ASN A 18 23.38 -15.51 -8.59
CA ASN A 18 24.74 -15.98 -8.37
C ASN A 18 24.77 -17.51 -8.32
N PHE A 19 24.93 -18.14 -9.50
CA PHE A 19 25.06 -19.60 -9.64
C PHE A 19 26.25 -20.18 -8.87
N ASP A 20 27.27 -19.36 -8.60
CA ASP A 20 28.49 -19.76 -7.88
C ASP A 20 28.27 -20.01 -6.37
N LYS A 21 27.16 -19.53 -5.79
CA LYS A 21 26.84 -19.71 -4.37
C LYS A 21 25.37 -20.07 -4.17
N PRO A 22 25.05 -21.35 -3.89
CA PRO A 22 23.67 -21.74 -3.62
C PRO A 22 23.14 -21.03 -2.35
N GLU A 23 21.94 -20.47 -2.48
CA GLU A 23 21.22 -19.83 -1.37
C GLU A 23 20.88 -20.87 -0.28
N THR A 24 21.12 -20.54 0.99
CA THR A 24 20.72 -21.41 2.12
C THR A 24 19.20 -21.47 2.26
N THR A 25 18.67 -22.54 2.84
CA THR A 25 17.22 -22.70 3.10
C THR A 25 16.67 -21.52 3.92
N THR A 26 17.39 -21.05 4.94
CA THR A 26 16.98 -19.91 5.77
C THR A 26 16.89 -18.61 4.97
N SER A 27 17.88 -18.29 4.13
CA SER A 27 17.84 -17.08 3.29
C SER A 27 16.71 -17.16 2.27
N ARG A 28 16.46 -18.35 1.70
CA ARG A 28 15.35 -18.58 0.77
C ARG A 28 13.99 -18.33 1.43
N TRP A 29 13.73 -18.91 2.61
CA TRP A 29 12.47 -18.69 3.31
C TRP A 29 12.28 -17.23 3.72
N THR A 30 13.33 -16.58 4.22
CA THR A 30 13.30 -15.14 4.55
C THR A 30 12.88 -14.30 3.36
N ARG A 31 13.45 -14.58 2.18
CA ARG A 31 13.14 -13.88 0.93
C ARG A 31 11.71 -14.15 0.46
N ILE A 32 11.26 -15.41 0.48
CA ILE A 32 9.88 -15.77 0.09
C ILE A 32 8.88 -15.04 0.99
N SER A 33 9.08 -15.06 2.30
CA SER A 33 8.21 -14.37 3.25
C SER A 33 8.20 -12.86 3.04
N LEU A 34 9.36 -12.24 2.76
CA LEU A 34 9.45 -10.82 2.44
C LEU A 34 8.75 -10.46 1.13
N ASN A 35 8.87 -11.30 0.10
CA ASN A 35 8.19 -11.07 -1.17
C ASN A 35 6.67 -11.26 -1.04
N ALA A 36 6.23 -12.25 -0.26
CA ALA A 36 4.82 -12.47 0.03
C ALA A 36 4.19 -11.27 0.75
N SER A 37 4.87 -10.71 1.77
CA SER A 37 4.37 -9.52 2.48
C SER A 37 4.31 -8.28 1.59
N LYS A 38 5.32 -8.07 0.72
CA LYS A 38 5.31 -7.01 -0.30
C LYS A 38 4.15 -7.15 -1.27
N ALA A 39 3.93 -8.37 -1.79
CA ALA A 39 2.84 -8.65 -2.71
C ALA A 39 1.46 -8.42 -2.05
N GLN A 40 1.29 -8.82 -0.79
CA GLN A 40 0.06 -8.58 -0.03
C GLN A 40 -0.22 -7.09 0.14
N LYS A 41 0.77 -6.29 0.55
CA LYS A 41 0.62 -4.84 0.69
C LYS A 41 0.25 -4.18 -0.64
N LEU A 42 0.87 -4.62 -1.74
CA LEU A 42 0.56 -4.14 -3.07
C LEU A 42 -0.87 -4.51 -3.49
N ALA A 43 -1.31 -5.75 -3.22
CA ALA A 43 -2.65 -6.21 -3.53
C ALA A 43 -3.71 -5.39 -2.77
N ILE A 44 -3.50 -5.12 -1.48
CA ILE A 44 -4.40 -4.28 -0.68
C ILE A 44 -4.49 -2.88 -1.27
N GLN A 45 -3.36 -2.23 -1.58
CA GLN A 45 -3.34 -0.89 -2.18
C GLN A 45 -4.16 -0.79 -3.46
N HIS A 46 -3.95 -1.71 -4.41
CA HIS A 46 -4.70 -1.69 -5.66
C HIS A 46 -6.17 -2.03 -5.46
N TRP A 47 -6.48 -2.97 -4.56
CA TRP A 47 -7.85 -3.37 -4.32
C TRP A 47 -8.67 -2.25 -3.70
N ILE A 48 -8.14 -1.57 -2.66
CA ILE A 48 -8.84 -0.46 -2.00
C ILE A 48 -9.02 0.75 -2.92
N GLU A 49 -8.08 0.99 -3.85
CA GLU A 49 -8.19 2.04 -4.87
C GLU A 49 -9.34 1.78 -5.84
N VAL A 50 -9.48 0.53 -6.30
CA VAL A 50 -10.50 0.13 -7.28
C VAL A 50 -11.91 0.20 -6.68
N ILE A 51 -12.06 -0.15 -5.41
CA ILE A 51 -13.38 -0.17 -4.75
C ILE A 51 -13.77 1.18 -4.12
N ASP A 52 -12.83 2.12 -3.94
CA ASP A 52 -13.13 3.43 -3.35
C ASP A 52 -13.98 4.26 -4.31
N PRO A 53 -15.25 4.59 -3.97
CA PRO A 53 -16.11 5.39 -4.84
C PRO A 53 -15.59 6.81 -5.08
N ARG A 54 -14.72 7.30 -4.19
CA ARG A 54 -14.09 8.62 -4.29
C ARG A 54 -12.80 8.58 -5.12
N HIS A 55 -12.38 7.39 -5.55
CA HIS A 55 -11.19 7.15 -6.35
C HIS A 55 -9.93 7.83 -5.78
N ARG A 56 -9.76 7.80 -4.45
CA ARG A 56 -8.52 8.28 -3.80
C ARG A 56 -7.38 7.33 -4.13
N TYR A 57 -6.15 7.85 -4.21
CA TYR A 57 -4.97 7.00 -4.44
C TYR A 57 -4.86 5.89 -3.38
N GLY A 58 -4.71 4.65 -3.83
CA GLY A 58 -4.62 3.47 -2.97
C GLY A 58 -3.46 3.53 -2.00
N HIS A 59 -2.36 4.16 -2.40
CA HIS A 59 -1.21 4.40 -1.51
C HIS A 59 -1.61 5.20 -0.26
N ASN A 60 -2.36 6.29 -0.44
CA ASN A 60 -2.83 7.13 0.65
C ASN A 60 -3.87 6.40 1.49
N LEU A 61 -4.83 5.72 0.85
CA LEU A 61 -5.84 4.90 1.54
C LEU A 61 -5.21 3.81 2.41
N ASN A 62 -4.12 3.18 1.95
CA ASN A 62 -3.47 2.11 2.70
C ASN A 62 -2.87 2.59 4.03
N LEU A 63 -2.39 3.84 4.11
CA LEU A 63 -1.91 4.41 5.37
C LEU A 63 -3.03 4.51 6.41
N TYR A 64 -4.22 4.91 5.97
CA TYR A 64 -5.41 4.96 6.82
C TYR A 64 -5.97 3.57 7.12
N TYR A 65 -5.85 2.62 6.19
CA TYR A 65 -6.23 1.23 6.40
C TYR A 65 -5.36 0.57 7.48
N GLU A 66 -4.04 0.79 7.43
CA GLU A 66 -3.12 0.33 8.47
C GLU A 66 -3.45 0.94 9.85
N GLU A 67 -3.91 2.20 9.89
CA GLU A 67 -4.36 2.81 11.14
C GLU A 67 -5.69 2.23 11.63
N TRP A 68 -6.66 2.03 10.73
CA TRP A 68 -7.94 1.37 11.02
C TRP A 68 -7.74 -0.03 11.61
N CYS A 69 -6.83 -0.85 11.06
CA CYS A 69 -6.53 -2.19 11.57
C CYS A 69 -5.96 -2.20 13.01
N LYS A 70 -5.39 -1.09 13.49
CA LYS A 70 -4.90 -0.98 14.87
C LYS A 70 -5.99 -0.55 15.85
N ARG A 71 -7.11 -0.03 15.35
CA ARG A 71 -8.21 0.46 16.17
C ARG A 71 -9.13 -0.71 16.51
N ASP A 72 -9.65 -0.67 17.73
CA ASP A 72 -10.74 -1.53 18.15
C ASP A 72 -12.06 -0.90 17.69
N THR A 73 -12.43 -1.14 16.44
CA THR A 73 -13.67 -0.62 15.85
C THR A 73 -14.33 -1.68 14.99
N GLU A 74 -15.64 -1.80 15.10
CA GLU A 74 -16.46 -2.68 14.26
C GLU A 74 -16.92 -1.98 12.97
N GLN A 75 -16.58 -0.68 12.82
CA GLN A 75 -16.96 0.10 11.65
C GLN A 75 -16.20 -0.38 10.40
N PRO A 76 -16.89 -0.66 9.28
CA PRO A 76 -16.22 -0.95 8.01
C PRO A 76 -15.30 0.20 7.59
N PHE A 77 -14.15 -0.12 6.96
CA PHE A 77 -13.08 0.85 6.66
C PHE A 77 -13.55 2.18 6.06
N PHE A 78 -14.30 2.17 4.96
CA PHE A 78 -14.76 3.42 4.32
C PHE A 78 -15.77 4.19 5.18
N TYR A 79 -16.64 3.48 5.91
CA TYR A 79 -17.55 4.12 6.85
C TYR A 79 -16.76 4.81 7.95
N TRP A 80 -15.83 4.09 8.59
CA TRP A 80 -14.94 4.62 9.61
C TRP A 80 -14.17 5.84 9.11
N LEU A 81 -13.65 5.77 7.88
CA LEU A 81 -12.82 6.81 7.29
C LEU A 81 -13.60 8.09 6.94
N ASP A 82 -14.78 7.95 6.34
CA ASP A 82 -15.51 9.09 5.77
C ASP A 82 -16.59 9.68 6.68
N ILE A 83 -17.18 8.87 7.57
CA ILE A 83 -18.35 9.26 8.37
C ILE A 83 -18.15 8.98 9.85
N GLY A 84 -17.57 7.83 10.18
CA GLY A 84 -17.46 7.31 11.53
C GLY A 84 -16.28 7.86 12.32
N ASP A 85 -15.74 7.02 13.20
CA ASP A 85 -14.83 7.45 14.27
C ASP A 85 -13.46 7.90 13.71
N GLY A 86 -13.13 7.40 12.52
CA GLY A 86 -11.91 7.73 11.79
C GLY A 86 -11.97 9.05 11.04
N LYS A 87 -13.13 9.71 10.95
CA LYS A 87 -13.34 10.94 10.16
C LYS A 87 -12.31 12.03 10.44
N GLU A 88 -11.95 12.22 11.71
CA GLU A 88 -11.04 13.28 12.17
C GLU A 88 -9.58 12.80 12.32
N VAL A 89 -9.28 11.54 11.97
CA VAL A 89 -7.90 11.04 11.99
C VAL A 89 -7.09 11.78 10.93
N ASP A 90 -5.97 12.36 11.34
CA ASP A 90 -5.05 13.11 10.49
C ASP A 90 -3.63 12.53 10.63
N LEU A 91 -3.17 11.81 9.61
CA LEU A 91 -1.87 11.14 9.65
C LEU A 91 -0.75 12.09 9.23
N LYS A 92 0.36 12.10 9.99
CA LYS A 92 1.53 12.94 9.69
C LYS A 92 2.10 12.71 8.28
N ASP A 93 2.16 11.46 7.83
CA ASP A 93 2.72 11.09 6.52
C ASP A 93 1.73 11.30 5.36
N CYS A 94 0.43 11.31 5.66
CA CYS A 94 -0.62 11.58 4.69
C CYS A 94 -1.75 12.35 5.38
N PRO A 95 -1.65 13.70 5.44
CA PRO A 95 -2.68 14.52 6.05
C PRO A 95 -4.03 14.30 5.38
N ARG A 96 -5.11 14.49 6.12
CA ARG A 96 -6.49 14.27 5.66
C ARG A 96 -6.79 15.04 4.38
N LEU A 97 -6.29 16.27 4.30
CA LEU A 97 -6.40 17.12 3.12
C LEU A 97 -5.75 16.47 1.89
N ARG A 98 -4.56 15.88 2.06
CA ARG A 98 -3.86 15.17 1.00
C ARG A 98 -4.62 13.93 0.53
N LEU A 99 -5.12 13.12 1.46
CA LEU A 99 -5.96 11.96 1.15
C LEU A 99 -7.18 12.34 0.31
N GLN A 100 -7.80 13.48 0.59
CA GLN A 100 -9.01 13.95 -0.11
C GLN A 100 -8.73 14.61 -1.46
N GLN A 101 -7.55 15.21 -1.64
CA GLN A 101 -7.17 15.92 -2.86
C GLN A 101 -6.55 14.99 -3.90
N GLU A 102 -5.76 14.01 -3.46
CA GLU A 102 -5.09 13.08 -4.35
C GLU A 102 -6.08 11.96 -4.75
N CYS A 103 -6.78 12.20 -5.85
CA CYS A 103 -7.70 11.26 -6.50
C CYS A 103 -7.28 10.96 -7.94
N ILE A 104 -7.59 9.74 -8.40
CA ILE A 104 -7.46 9.30 -9.78
C ILE A 104 -8.67 9.81 -10.56
N LYS A 105 -8.41 10.47 -11.69
CA LYS A 105 -9.43 10.84 -12.66
C LYS A 105 -9.47 9.79 -13.76
N TYR A 106 -10.54 9.01 -13.81
CA TYR A 106 -10.81 8.15 -14.95
C TYR A 106 -11.23 9.04 -16.12
N LEU A 107 -10.40 9.06 -17.17
CA LEU A 107 -10.79 9.69 -18.42
C LEU A 107 -11.81 8.78 -19.09
N GLY A 108 -13.05 9.25 -19.22
CA GLY A 108 -14.08 8.56 -19.99
C GLY A 108 -13.75 8.54 -21.49
N PRO A 109 -14.37 7.64 -22.28
CA PRO A 109 -14.17 7.59 -23.71
C PRO A 109 -14.49 8.95 -24.33
N VAL A 110 -13.53 9.51 -25.08
CA VAL A 110 -13.73 10.72 -25.87
C VAL A 110 -14.59 10.31 -27.06
N TYR A 111 -15.89 10.55 -27.00
CA TYR A 111 -16.73 10.43 -28.18
C TYR A 111 -16.40 11.62 -29.10
N PHE A 112 -15.70 11.35 -30.20
CA PHE A 112 -15.55 12.33 -31.28
C PHE A 112 -16.93 12.55 -31.89
N GLN A 113 -17.42 13.79 -31.80
CA GLN A 113 -18.68 14.25 -32.38
C GLN A 113 -18.39 15.03 -33.67
#